data_AF-B5JIP0-F1
#
_entry.id   AF-B5JIP0-F1
#
_cell.length_a   1.000
_cell.length_b   1.000
_cell.length_c   1.000
_cell.angle_alpha   90.00
_cell.angle_beta   90.00
_cell.angle_gamma   90.00
#
_symmetry.space_group_name_H-M   'P 1'
#
loop_
_entity.id
_entity.type
_entity.pdbx_description
1 polymer ?
#
loop_
_entity_poly.entity_id
_entity_poly.type
_entity_poly.pdbx_seq_one_letter_code
_entity_poly.pdbx_strand_id
1 'polypeptide(L)'
;MPLLVHITDQKNAASILRSGIKLGKYSRFVYFMPISSDYSVSYQWGRELKRQGIKNYAAVHFRLPDDELVWSGKYNKGHTQLPLSEAIGRFLKSEDLMGYEFYLERKVPQKEIVRVRNLTRPIGWRYSPDVKGRTPCYCPACGTIGEPNSAKARKEWEAINEPPPMSIPDAKEIISNSKDTNALCEAVQAFGDKRRKSDPSFLFPLLDLNDEFLEYETLKAIGTHAHPKTRELLEKYTTNDEDTKELVEELLVKRGWGKTTVRSTDHSLP
;
A
#
# COMPACT_ATOMS: atom_id res chain seq x y z
N MET A 1 15.67 -38.72 -9.87
CA MET A 1 14.69 -38.23 -8.87
C MET A 1 15.26 -37.07 -8.04
N PRO A 2 15.13 -35.82 -8.51
CA PRO A 2 15.58 -34.63 -7.80
C PRO A 2 14.81 -34.40 -6.51
N LEU A 3 15.44 -33.70 -5.56
CA LEU A 3 14.77 -33.21 -4.36
C LEU A 3 14.16 -31.83 -4.64
N LEU A 4 12.86 -31.71 -4.36
CA LEU A 4 12.05 -30.54 -4.66
C LEU A 4 11.49 -29.96 -3.36
N VAL A 5 11.04 -28.71 -3.43
CA VAL A 5 10.41 -28.03 -2.30
C VAL A 5 9.13 -27.31 -2.69
N HIS A 6 8.08 -27.55 -1.92
CA HIS A 6 6.85 -26.77 -1.90
C HIS A 6 6.79 -25.95 -0.60
N ILE A 7 6.43 -24.68 -0.70
CA ILE A 7 6.27 -23.80 0.47
C ILE A 7 4.78 -23.63 0.76
N THR A 8 4.39 -23.79 2.02
CA THR A 8 3.00 -23.68 2.46
C THR A 8 2.92 -23.07 3.86
N ASP A 9 1.70 -22.85 4.35
CA ASP A 9 1.45 -22.46 5.74
C ASP A 9 1.69 -23.66 6.67
N GLN A 10 2.38 -23.45 7.79
CA GLN A 10 2.65 -24.46 8.80
C GLN A 10 1.38 -25.17 9.29
N LYS A 11 0.22 -24.50 9.31
CA LYS A 11 -1.05 -25.14 9.67
C LYS A 11 -1.44 -26.31 8.74
N ASN A 12 -0.95 -26.32 7.50
CA ASN A 12 -1.22 -27.37 6.52
C ASN A 12 -0.27 -28.57 6.66
N ALA A 13 0.83 -28.43 7.41
CA ALA A 13 1.89 -29.44 7.50
C ALA A 13 1.37 -30.82 7.93
N ALA A 14 0.52 -30.87 8.97
CA ALA A 14 -0.03 -32.13 9.48
C ALA A 14 -0.96 -32.81 8.46
N SER A 15 -1.75 -32.02 7.71
CA SER A 15 -2.62 -32.54 6.66
C SER A 15 -1.82 -33.10 5.48
N ILE A 16 -0.74 -32.41 5.12
CA ILE A 16 0.15 -32.80 4.02
C ILE A 16 0.91 -34.09 4.37
N LEU A 17 1.40 -34.22 5.61
CA LEU A 17 2.03 -35.46 6.08
C LEU A 17 1.10 -36.67 6.01
N ARG A 18 -0.22 -36.48 6.18
CA ARG A 18 -1.20 -37.56 6.12
C ARG A 18 -1.72 -37.88 4.72
N SER A 19 -1.83 -36.89 3.85
CA SER A 19 -2.58 -37.03 2.59
C SER A 19 -1.86 -36.57 1.33
N GLY A 20 -0.63 -36.06 1.47
CA GLY A 20 0.10 -35.46 0.37
C GLY A 20 -0.21 -33.98 0.14
N ILE A 21 0.40 -33.40 -0.89
CA ILE A 21 0.12 -32.03 -1.35
C ILE A 21 -1.03 -32.10 -2.35
N LYS A 22 -2.17 -31.49 -2.00
CA LYS A 22 -3.34 -31.39 -2.86
C LYS A 22 -3.20 -30.22 -3.83
N LEU A 23 -3.92 -30.30 -4.95
CA LEU A 23 -4.13 -29.13 -5.81
C LEU A 23 -4.79 -28.02 -5.00
N GLY A 24 -4.41 -26.78 -5.25
CA GLY A 24 -4.99 -25.62 -4.57
C GLY A 24 -6.48 -25.48 -4.91
N LYS A 25 -7.27 -24.93 -3.98
CA LYS A 25 -8.70 -24.66 -4.23
C LYS A 25 -8.91 -23.73 -5.43
N TYR A 26 -7.98 -22.80 -5.63
CA TYR A 26 -8.02 -21.79 -6.70
C TYR A 26 -6.87 -21.95 -7.71
N SER A 27 -5.88 -22.81 -7.43
CA SER A 27 -4.81 -23.15 -8.35
C SER A 27 -4.92 -24.62 -8.75
N ARG A 28 -5.08 -24.90 -10.04
CA ARG A 28 -5.11 -26.28 -10.58
C ARG A 28 -3.74 -26.98 -10.56
N PHE A 29 -2.81 -26.46 -9.77
CA PHE A 29 -1.41 -26.83 -9.79
C PHE A 29 -0.83 -26.86 -8.37
N VAL A 30 0.17 -27.73 -8.18
CA VAL A 30 1.13 -27.67 -7.08
C VAL A 30 2.36 -26.90 -7.54
N TYR A 31 2.65 -25.79 -6.87
CA TYR A 31 3.86 -25.01 -7.08
C TYR A 31 5.04 -25.63 -6.35
N PHE A 32 6.20 -25.68 -6.98
CA PHE A 32 7.43 -26.13 -6.32
C PHE A 32 8.66 -25.48 -6.92
N MET A 33 9.82 -25.73 -6.30
CA MET A 33 11.13 -25.37 -6.82
C MET A 33 12.10 -26.55 -6.66
N PRO A 34 13.10 -26.71 -7.55
CA PRO A 34 14.22 -27.59 -7.31
C PRO A 34 15.04 -27.09 -6.12
N ILE A 35 15.48 -28.01 -5.25
CA ILE A 35 16.45 -27.66 -4.21
C ILE A 35 17.82 -27.48 -4.88
N SER A 36 18.39 -26.28 -4.72
CA SER A 36 19.71 -25.89 -5.21
C SER A 36 20.65 -25.57 -4.05
N SER A 37 21.93 -25.33 -4.35
CA SER A 37 22.89 -24.84 -3.36
C SER A 37 22.56 -23.43 -2.86
N ASP A 38 21.88 -22.62 -3.68
CA ASP A 38 21.40 -21.30 -3.29
C ASP A 38 20.01 -21.39 -2.65
N TYR A 39 19.99 -21.21 -1.33
CA TYR A 39 18.76 -21.18 -0.55
C TYR A 39 17.78 -20.10 -1.05
N SER A 40 18.28 -18.93 -1.46
CA SER A 40 17.42 -17.81 -1.86
C SER A 40 16.61 -18.13 -3.12
N VAL A 41 17.18 -18.93 -4.02
CA VAL A 41 16.54 -19.37 -5.27
C VAL A 41 15.50 -20.47 -5.00
N SER A 42 15.83 -21.48 -4.19
CA SER A 42 14.89 -22.57 -3.88
C SER A 42 13.71 -22.12 -3.03
N TYR A 43 13.89 -21.07 -2.22
CA TYR A 43 12.87 -20.53 -1.32
C TYR A 43 12.32 -19.18 -1.76
N GLN A 44 12.55 -18.79 -3.01
CA GLN A 44 12.30 -17.43 -3.52
C GLN A 44 10.85 -16.95 -3.43
N TRP A 45 9.89 -17.86 -3.32
CA TRP A 45 8.46 -17.57 -3.24
C TRP A 45 7.97 -17.27 -1.81
N GLY A 46 8.81 -17.44 -0.79
CA GLY A 46 8.42 -17.27 0.61
C GLY A 46 7.89 -15.87 0.94
N ARG A 47 8.49 -14.82 0.35
CA ARG A 47 8.01 -13.44 0.52
C ARG A 47 6.67 -13.17 -0.15
N GLU A 48 6.43 -13.74 -1.32
CA GLU A 48 5.17 -13.55 -2.05
C GLU A 48 4.01 -14.23 -1.30
N LEU A 49 4.25 -15.44 -0.79
CA LEU A 49 3.31 -16.14 0.08
C LEU A 49 2.98 -15.34 1.36
N LYS A 50 3.89 -14.49 1.85
CA LYS A 50 3.57 -13.55 2.95
C LYS A 50 2.47 -12.57 2.59
N ARG A 51 2.53 -12.01 1.37
CA ARG A 51 1.55 -11.02 0.87
C ARG A 51 0.18 -11.66 0.73
N GLN A 52 0.14 -12.95 0.40
CA GLN A 52 -1.09 -13.75 0.39
C GLN A 52 -1.59 -14.16 1.78
N GLY A 53 -0.96 -13.67 2.86
CA GLY A 53 -1.45 -13.83 4.24
C GLY A 53 -0.86 -15.01 5.03
N ILE A 54 0.12 -15.73 4.48
CA ILE A 54 0.81 -16.80 5.23
C ILE A 54 1.71 -16.19 6.30
N LYS A 55 1.58 -16.67 7.54
CA LYS A 55 2.33 -16.17 8.71
C LYS A 55 3.48 -17.09 9.12
N ASN A 56 3.22 -18.39 9.17
CA ASN A 56 4.18 -19.42 9.57
C ASN A 56 4.41 -20.34 8.38
N TYR A 57 5.67 -20.59 8.01
CA TYR A 57 6.00 -21.27 6.76
C TYR A 57 6.45 -22.69 7.01
N ALA A 58 6.02 -23.62 6.17
CA ALA A 58 6.54 -24.97 6.09
C ALA A 58 7.13 -25.23 4.71
N ALA A 59 8.31 -25.84 4.67
CA ALA A 59 8.89 -26.42 3.47
C ALA A 59 8.61 -27.91 3.45
N VAL A 60 7.85 -28.35 2.45
CA VAL A 60 7.56 -29.75 2.17
C VAL A 60 8.55 -30.21 1.12
N HIS A 61 9.46 -31.09 1.51
CA HIS A 61 10.44 -31.67 0.60
C HIS A 61 9.88 -32.96 0.04
N PHE A 62 9.96 -33.14 -1.27
CA PHE A 62 9.44 -34.31 -1.96
C PHE A 62 10.32 -34.67 -3.17
N ARG A 63 10.12 -35.84 -3.76
CA ARG A 63 10.82 -36.26 -4.99
C ARG A 63 9.83 -36.67 -6.06
N LEU A 64 10.18 -36.38 -7.30
CA LEU A 64 9.44 -36.79 -8.49
C LEU A 64 10.36 -37.61 -9.43
N PRO A 65 9.79 -38.47 -10.29
CA PRO A 65 10.49 -39.09 -11.41
C PRO A 65 11.08 -38.05 -12.38
N ASP A 66 12.16 -38.41 -13.06
CA ASP A 66 12.89 -37.49 -13.96
C ASP A 66 12.12 -37.21 -15.27
N ASP A 67 11.20 -38.10 -15.61
CA ASP A 67 10.30 -38.09 -16.77
C ASP A 67 8.91 -37.51 -16.45
N GLU A 68 8.64 -37.12 -15.20
CA GLU A 68 7.38 -36.48 -14.83
C GLU A 68 7.21 -35.16 -15.60
N LEU A 69 6.06 -35.01 -16.25
CA LEU A 69 5.74 -33.79 -16.98
C LEU A 69 5.39 -32.66 -16.02
N VAL A 70 6.13 -31.56 -16.13
CA VAL A 70 5.97 -30.37 -15.28
C VAL A 70 5.95 -29.13 -16.15
N TRP A 71 5.20 -28.12 -15.72
CA TRP A 71 5.31 -26.80 -16.34
C TRP A 71 6.46 -26.05 -15.69
N SER A 72 7.24 -25.36 -16.51
CA SER A 72 8.32 -24.52 -16.03
C SER A 72 8.45 -23.25 -16.87
N GLY A 73 8.84 -22.15 -16.24
CA GLY A 73 8.90 -20.85 -16.90
C GLY A 73 9.25 -19.72 -15.95
N LYS A 74 9.24 -18.50 -16.49
CA LYS A 74 9.47 -17.27 -15.73
C LYS A 74 8.12 -16.64 -15.35
N TYR A 75 8.09 -16.02 -14.19
CA TYR A 75 6.99 -15.22 -13.70
C TYR A 75 6.55 -14.19 -14.75
N ASN A 76 5.24 -14.09 -14.97
CA ASN A 76 4.62 -13.25 -16.02
C ASN A 76 5.09 -13.56 -17.45
N LYS A 77 5.64 -14.75 -17.72
CA LYS A 77 5.96 -15.23 -19.07
C LYS A 77 5.27 -16.56 -19.36
N GLY A 78 5.34 -16.98 -20.62
CA GLY A 78 4.84 -18.29 -21.04
C GLY A 78 5.54 -19.44 -20.31
N HIS A 79 4.78 -20.46 -19.97
CA HIS A 79 5.27 -21.70 -19.38
C HIS A 79 5.29 -22.81 -20.42
N THR A 80 6.25 -23.72 -20.31
CA THR A 80 6.36 -24.89 -21.19
C THR A 80 6.29 -26.17 -20.37
N GLN A 81 5.55 -27.16 -20.87
CA GLN A 81 5.46 -28.48 -20.27
C GLN A 81 6.59 -29.38 -20.80
N LEU A 82 7.42 -29.90 -19.92
CA LEU A 82 8.60 -30.71 -20.25
C LEU A 82 8.83 -31.78 -19.17
N PRO A 83 9.61 -32.84 -19.47
CA PRO A 83 10.13 -33.74 -18.44
C PRO A 83 10.90 -32.96 -17.36
N LEU A 84 10.73 -33.36 -16.09
CA LEU A 84 11.30 -32.66 -14.93
C LEU A 84 12.82 -32.46 -15.04
N SER A 85 13.54 -33.49 -15.44
CA SER A 85 14.99 -33.44 -15.64
C SER A 85 15.41 -32.38 -16.66
N GLU A 86 14.69 -32.27 -17.77
CA GLU A 86 14.92 -31.25 -18.79
C GLU A 86 14.58 -29.85 -18.27
N ALA A 87 13.44 -29.71 -17.58
CA ALA A 87 13.02 -28.44 -16.99
C ALA A 87 14.05 -27.92 -15.96
N ILE A 88 14.58 -28.79 -15.11
CA ILE A 88 15.67 -28.45 -14.17
C ILE A 88 16.94 -28.08 -14.94
N GLY A 89 17.29 -28.82 -16.00
CA GLY A 89 18.44 -28.50 -16.85
C GLY A 89 18.34 -27.11 -17.49
N ARG A 90 17.16 -26.73 -17.99
CA ARG A 90 16.90 -25.38 -18.54
C ARG A 90 16.98 -24.30 -17.46
N PHE A 91 16.40 -24.57 -16.29
CA PHE A 91 16.45 -23.67 -15.16
C PHE A 91 17.90 -23.39 -14.72
N LEU A 92 18.72 -24.43 -14.49
CA LEU A 92 20.11 -24.27 -14.04
C LEU A 92 21.02 -23.60 -15.07
N LYS A 93 20.68 -23.66 -16.36
CA LYS A 93 21.39 -22.97 -17.45
C LYS A 93 20.93 -21.53 -17.66
N SER A 94 19.88 -21.09 -16.98
CA SER A 94 19.38 -19.72 -17.11
C SER A 94 20.33 -18.74 -16.43
N GLU A 95 20.58 -17.60 -17.09
CA GLU A 95 21.42 -16.53 -16.55
C GLU A 95 20.84 -15.91 -15.27
N ASP A 96 19.51 -15.91 -15.15
CA ASP A 96 18.78 -15.44 -13.99
C ASP A 96 17.85 -16.54 -13.46
N LEU A 97 18.07 -16.98 -12.23
CA LEU A 97 17.27 -18.02 -11.57
C LEU A 97 16.06 -17.45 -10.81
N MET A 98 16.03 -16.13 -10.58
CA MET A 98 14.94 -15.48 -9.86
C MET A 98 13.69 -15.39 -10.73
N GLY A 99 12.51 -15.49 -10.12
CA GLY A 99 11.24 -15.50 -10.82
C GLY A 99 10.94 -16.78 -11.60
N TYR A 100 11.77 -17.81 -11.51
CA TYR A 100 11.44 -19.10 -12.13
C TYR A 100 10.34 -19.80 -11.33
N GLU A 101 9.46 -20.51 -12.04
CA GLU A 101 8.31 -21.21 -11.50
C GLU A 101 8.26 -22.63 -12.02
N PHE A 102 7.87 -23.57 -11.16
CA PHE A 102 7.53 -24.94 -11.55
C PHE A 102 6.15 -25.32 -11.04
N TYR A 103 5.40 -26.03 -11.88
CA TYR A 103 4.05 -26.47 -11.58
C TYR A 103 3.86 -27.95 -11.91
N LEU A 104 3.06 -28.60 -11.08
CA LEU A 104 2.58 -29.96 -11.30
C LEU A 104 1.06 -29.97 -11.34
N GLU A 105 0.47 -30.58 -12.36
CA GLU A 105 -0.99 -30.66 -12.58
C GLU A 105 -1.69 -31.74 -11.77
N ARG A 106 -0.93 -32.56 -11.05
CA ARG A 106 -1.45 -33.59 -10.15
C ARG A 106 -1.08 -33.31 -8.71
N LYS A 107 -1.79 -33.98 -7.80
CA LYS A 107 -1.40 -34.04 -6.38
C LYS A 107 -0.04 -34.75 -6.22
N VAL A 108 0.70 -34.38 -5.19
CA VAL A 108 1.89 -35.11 -4.73
C VAL A 108 1.43 -36.05 -3.60
N PRO A 109 1.38 -37.38 -3.79
CA PRO A 109 0.98 -38.31 -2.74
C PRO A 109 1.97 -38.34 -1.57
N GLN A 110 1.50 -38.81 -0.41
CA GLN A 110 2.31 -38.93 0.81
C GLN A 110 3.62 -39.69 0.58
N LYS A 111 3.60 -40.75 -0.24
CA LYS A 111 4.78 -41.58 -0.54
C LYS A 111 5.92 -40.81 -1.25
N GLU A 112 5.61 -39.69 -1.89
CA GLU A 112 6.61 -38.85 -2.57
C GLU A 112 7.22 -37.81 -1.62
N ILE A 113 6.61 -37.60 -0.44
CA ILE A 113 7.09 -36.66 0.57
C ILE A 113 8.27 -37.28 1.33
N VAL A 114 9.37 -36.54 1.37
CA VAL A 114 10.59 -36.90 2.10
C VAL A 114 10.55 -36.38 3.52
N ARG A 115 10.17 -35.11 3.72
CA ARG A 115 10.09 -34.46 5.04
C ARG A 115 9.35 -33.14 4.98
N VAL A 116 8.87 -32.68 6.12
CA VAL A 116 8.35 -31.31 6.30
C VAL A 116 9.18 -30.61 7.36
N ARG A 117 9.62 -29.38 7.08
CA ARG A 117 10.40 -28.55 8.01
C ARG A 117 9.79 -27.16 8.17
N ASN A 118 9.87 -26.62 9.37
CA ASN A 118 9.49 -25.23 9.62
C ASN A 118 10.51 -24.27 8.98
N LEU A 119 10.03 -23.19 8.39
CA LEU A 119 10.84 -22.12 7.83
C LEU A 119 10.70 -20.89 8.71
N THR A 120 11.80 -20.53 9.39
CA THR A 120 11.81 -19.43 10.38
C THR A 120 11.76 -18.04 9.75
N ARG A 121 12.16 -17.88 8.48
CA ARG A 121 12.18 -16.59 7.80
C ARG A 121 11.73 -16.71 6.34
N PRO A 122 10.73 -15.93 5.88
CA PRO A 122 10.44 -15.82 4.46
C PRO A 122 11.58 -15.11 3.74
N ILE A 123 12.14 -15.79 2.75
CA ILE A 123 13.17 -15.29 1.84
C ILE A 123 12.55 -15.18 0.44
N GLY A 124 13.14 -14.36 -0.44
CA GLY A 124 12.62 -14.11 -1.79
C GLY A 124 12.71 -12.67 -2.26
N TRP A 125 12.22 -12.41 -3.46
CA TRP A 125 12.05 -11.06 -4.02
C TRP A 125 10.82 -10.35 -3.42
N ARG A 126 10.72 -9.04 -3.65
CA ARG A 126 9.57 -8.20 -3.27
C ARG A 126 9.00 -7.59 -4.55
N TYR A 127 7.68 -7.65 -4.73
CA TYR A 127 6.92 -7.13 -5.88
C TYR A 127 7.12 -7.89 -7.19
N SER A 128 8.36 -8.03 -7.67
CA SER A 128 8.70 -8.88 -8.81
C SER A 128 10.17 -9.33 -8.71
N PRO A 129 10.58 -10.41 -9.41
CA PRO A 129 11.97 -10.85 -9.43
C PRO A 129 12.93 -9.77 -9.96
N ASP A 130 12.47 -8.94 -10.91
CA ASP A 130 13.26 -7.89 -11.57
C ASP A 130 13.36 -6.59 -10.77
N VAL A 131 12.65 -6.47 -9.64
CA VAL A 131 12.60 -5.24 -8.82
C VAL A 131 13.85 -5.07 -7.94
N LYS A 132 14.68 -6.10 -7.79
CA LYS A 132 15.91 -6.00 -6.97
C LYS A 132 16.83 -4.89 -7.51
N GLY A 133 17.03 -3.84 -6.70
CA GLY A 133 17.85 -2.68 -7.06
C GLY A 133 17.07 -1.48 -7.63
N ARG A 134 15.76 -1.61 -7.85
CA ARG A 134 14.89 -0.49 -8.25
C ARG A 134 14.12 0.04 -7.05
N THR A 135 14.16 1.35 -6.85
CA THR A 135 13.30 2.03 -5.88
C THR A 135 11.87 2.02 -6.42
N PRO A 136 10.88 1.53 -5.66
CA PRO A 136 9.47 1.63 -6.06
C PRO A 136 9.08 3.09 -6.29
N CYS A 137 8.18 3.35 -7.24
CA CYS A 137 7.59 4.68 -7.36
C CYS A 137 6.66 4.93 -6.17
N TYR A 138 6.83 6.06 -5.50
CA TYR A 138 6.04 6.44 -4.32
C TYR A 138 5.06 7.58 -4.58
N CYS A 139 4.83 7.95 -5.84
CA CYS A 139 3.80 8.93 -6.20
C CYS A 139 2.41 8.48 -5.72
N PRO A 140 1.42 9.39 -5.61
CA PRO A 140 0.08 9.05 -5.14
C PRO A 140 -0.61 7.92 -5.93
N ALA A 141 -0.29 7.76 -7.22
CA ALA A 141 -0.86 6.73 -8.08
C ALA A 141 -0.19 5.35 -7.94
N CYS A 142 1.12 5.31 -7.66
CA CYS A 142 1.90 4.06 -7.65
C CYS A 142 2.22 3.56 -6.23
N GLY A 143 2.28 4.46 -5.24
CA GLY A 143 2.69 4.15 -3.88
C GLY A 143 1.60 3.44 -3.08
N THR A 144 1.89 2.22 -2.61
CA THR A 144 1.01 1.44 -1.74
C THR A 144 0.79 2.11 -0.38
N ILE A 145 -0.47 2.42 -0.06
CA ILE A 145 -0.87 2.94 1.26
C ILE A 145 -0.73 1.84 2.31
N GLY A 146 -0.18 2.16 3.47
CA GLY A 146 -0.15 1.27 4.64
C GLY A 146 0.98 0.23 4.67
N GLU A 147 1.85 0.16 3.66
CA GLU A 147 3.06 -0.68 3.75
C GLU A 147 4.11 -0.09 4.73
N PRO A 148 4.91 -0.93 5.42
CA PRO A 148 5.95 -0.43 6.32
C PRO A 148 6.90 0.53 5.61
N ASN A 149 7.15 1.70 6.22
CA ASN A 149 7.96 2.80 5.68
C ASN A 149 7.41 3.49 4.42
N SER A 150 6.21 3.17 3.94
CA SER A 150 5.65 3.84 2.76
C SER A 150 5.44 5.34 2.98
N ALA A 151 5.06 5.76 4.20
CA ALA A 151 4.94 7.17 4.56
C ALA A 151 6.29 7.92 4.51
N LYS A 152 7.39 7.28 4.91
CA LYS A 152 8.73 7.88 4.83
C LYS A 152 9.17 8.02 3.38
N ALA A 153 9.02 6.95 2.61
CA ALA A 153 9.42 6.94 1.20
C ALA A 153 8.58 7.90 0.34
N ARG A 154 7.30 8.09 0.68
CA ARG A 154 6.45 9.10 0.06
C ARG A 154 6.96 10.52 0.33
N LYS A 155 7.29 10.85 1.59
CA LYS A 155 7.88 12.15 1.92
C LYS A 155 9.19 12.43 1.18
N GLU A 156 10.04 11.41 1.04
CA GLU A 156 11.29 11.52 0.29
C GLU A 156 11.02 11.76 -1.21
N TRP A 157 10.00 11.10 -1.78
CA TRP A 157 9.58 11.32 -3.16
C TRP A 157 8.97 12.71 -3.37
N GLU A 158 8.08 13.16 -2.49
CA GLU A 158 7.48 14.50 -2.51
C GLU A 158 8.56 15.58 -2.47
N ALA A 159 9.55 15.44 -1.57
CA ALA A 159 10.66 16.40 -1.46
C ALA A 159 11.53 16.54 -2.73
N ILE A 160 11.51 15.55 -3.62
CA ILE A 160 12.26 15.57 -4.89
C ILE A 160 11.39 16.05 -6.05
N ASN A 161 10.10 15.71 -6.05
CA ASN A 161 9.23 15.85 -7.23
C ASN A 161 8.18 16.97 -7.09
N GLU A 162 7.94 17.45 -5.89
CA GLU A 162 7.00 18.54 -5.62
C GLU A 162 7.75 19.77 -5.11
N PRO A 163 7.31 20.99 -5.48
CA PRO A 163 7.87 22.19 -4.89
C PRO A 163 7.69 22.15 -3.36
N PRO A 164 8.67 22.64 -2.59
CA PRO A 164 8.54 22.67 -1.14
C PRO A 164 7.31 23.49 -0.74
N PRO A 165 6.57 23.07 0.30
CA PRO A 165 5.43 23.85 0.77
C PRO A 165 5.91 25.23 1.20
N MET A 166 5.13 26.25 0.84
CA MET A 166 5.40 27.64 1.21
C MET A 166 5.56 27.77 2.73
N SER A 167 6.57 28.53 3.16
CA SER A 167 6.82 28.72 4.59
C SER A 167 5.74 29.63 5.19
N ILE A 168 5.43 29.45 6.48
CA ILE A 168 4.43 30.29 7.17
C ILE A 168 4.82 31.78 7.17
N PRO A 169 6.10 32.16 7.35
CA PRO A 169 6.53 33.55 7.16
C PRO A 169 6.21 34.09 5.76
N ASP A 170 6.59 33.38 4.70
CA ASP A 170 6.34 33.81 3.32
C ASP A 170 4.84 33.92 3.02
N ALA A 171 4.05 32.96 3.50
CA ALA A 171 2.60 32.98 3.38
C ALA A 171 1.99 34.24 4.03
N LYS A 172 2.46 34.62 5.22
CA LYS A 172 2.00 35.84 5.89
C LYS A 172 2.40 37.11 5.14
N GLU A 173 3.58 37.12 4.54
CA GLU A 173 4.05 38.24 3.72
C GLU A 173 3.16 38.41 2.49
N ILE A 174 2.85 37.31 1.79
CA ILE A 174 1.92 37.33 0.64
C ILE A 174 0.54 37.80 1.06
N ILE A 175 -0.02 37.26 2.15
CA ILE A 175 -1.33 37.68 2.68
C ILE A 175 -1.36 39.18 3.01
N SER A 176 -0.24 39.74 3.47
CA SER A 176 -0.18 41.16 3.85
C SER A 176 -0.04 42.10 2.65
N ASN A 177 0.56 41.64 1.55
CA ASN A 177 1.03 42.52 0.47
C ASN A 177 0.38 42.25 -0.90
N SER A 178 -0.15 41.04 -1.12
CA SER A 178 -0.74 40.66 -2.40
C SER A 178 -2.22 41.02 -2.48
N LYS A 179 -2.69 41.27 -3.71
CA LYS A 179 -4.11 41.35 -4.07
C LYS A 179 -4.50 40.28 -5.10
N ASP A 180 -3.55 39.46 -5.53
CA ASP A 180 -3.82 38.35 -6.45
C ASP A 180 -4.45 37.19 -5.68
N THR A 181 -5.69 36.86 -6.02
CA THR A 181 -6.47 35.82 -5.32
C THR A 181 -5.83 34.45 -5.43
N ASN A 182 -5.14 34.13 -6.53
CA ASN A 182 -4.42 32.86 -6.68
C ASN A 182 -3.25 32.75 -5.68
N ALA A 183 -2.41 33.78 -5.62
CA ALA A 183 -1.30 33.82 -4.67
C ALA A 183 -1.79 33.81 -3.21
N LEU A 184 -2.92 34.47 -2.93
CA LEU A 184 -3.55 34.45 -1.62
C LEU A 184 -4.07 33.06 -1.26
N CYS A 185 -4.71 32.35 -2.20
CA CYS A 185 -5.15 30.97 -2.01
C CYS A 185 -3.98 30.03 -1.68
N GLU A 186 -2.89 30.10 -2.45
CA GLU A 186 -1.68 29.31 -2.17
C GLU A 186 -1.10 29.62 -0.79
N ALA A 187 -1.06 30.89 -0.40
CA ALA A 187 -0.59 31.31 0.91
C ALA A 187 -1.49 30.83 2.06
N VAL A 188 -2.81 30.85 1.88
CA VAL A 188 -3.77 30.31 2.86
C VAL A 188 -3.63 28.79 2.99
N GLN A 189 -3.44 28.07 1.88
CA GLN A 189 -3.25 26.61 1.89
C GLN A 189 -1.98 26.19 2.64
N ALA A 190 -0.94 27.02 2.69
CA ALA A 190 0.27 26.75 3.50
C ALA A 190 -0.01 26.59 5.01
N PHE A 191 -1.13 27.09 5.51
CA PHE A 191 -1.52 26.88 6.91
C PHE A 191 -1.95 25.43 7.17
N GLY A 192 -2.43 24.71 6.15
CA GLY A 192 -2.85 23.31 6.17
C GLY A 192 -3.86 23.00 7.29
N ASP A 193 -3.93 21.74 7.74
CA ASP A 193 -4.82 21.32 8.83
C ASP A 193 -4.17 21.39 10.22
N LYS A 194 -2.98 21.99 10.33
CA LYS A 194 -2.20 21.98 11.56
C LYS A 194 -2.80 22.94 12.58
N ARG A 195 -3.15 22.44 13.76
CA ARG A 195 -3.67 23.26 14.87
C ARG A 195 -2.67 24.34 15.30
N ARG A 196 -3.17 25.57 15.45
CA ARG A 196 -2.39 26.76 15.84
C ARG A 196 -2.99 27.45 17.07
N LYS A 197 -2.19 28.23 17.79
CA LYS A 197 -2.64 29.06 18.94
C LYS A 197 -2.59 30.56 18.68
N SER A 198 -1.97 30.97 17.57
CA SER A 198 -1.79 32.38 17.22
C SER A 198 -3.12 33.04 16.86
N ASP A 199 -3.18 34.36 17.00
CA ASP A 199 -4.30 35.17 16.54
C ASP A 199 -4.51 35.03 15.01
N PRO A 200 -5.71 34.64 14.53
CA PRO A 200 -6.04 34.52 13.11
C PRO A 200 -6.45 35.85 12.44
N SER A 201 -6.50 36.99 13.14
CA SER A 201 -7.07 38.24 12.60
C SER A 201 -6.46 38.73 11.29
N PHE A 202 -5.22 38.35 10.97
CA PHE A 202 -4.59 38.69 9.69
C PHE A 202 -5.25 38.01 8.47
N LEU A 203 -6.05 36.96 8.69
CA LEU A 203 -6.81 36.26 7.63
C LEU A 203 -8.18 36.90 7.37
N PHE A 204 -8.72 37.66 8.33
CA PHE A 204 -10.09 38.18 8.22
C PHE A 204 -10.33 39.08 7.01
N PRO A 205 -9.40 39.99 6.64
CA PRO A 205 -9.60 40.84 5.46
C PRO A 205 -9.73 40.07 4.14
N LEU A 206 -9.31 38.80 4.08
CA LEU A 206 -9.41 37.98 2.87
C LEU A 206 -10.86 37.58 2.56
N LEU A 207 -11.72 37.55 3.59
CA LEU A 207 -13.15 37.23 3.45
C LEU A 207 -13.92 38.34 2.72
N ASP A 208 -13.37 39.55 2.65
CA ASP A 208 -14.01 40.71 1.99
C ASP A 208 -13.68 40.81 0.48
N LEU A 209 -12.88 39.87 -0.07
CA LEU A 209 -12.39 39.92 -1.46
C LEU A 209 -13.38 39.39 -2.51
N ASN A 210 -14.57 38.91 -2.10
CA ASN A 210 -15.62 38.37 -2.97
C ASN A 210 -15.12 37.26 -3.93
N ASP A 211 -14.22 36.39 -3.45
CA ASP A 211 -13.76 35.19 -4.15
C ASP A 211 -14.19 33.97 -3.34
N GLU A 212 -15.16 33.22 -3.86
CA GLU A 212 -15.80 32.09 -3.15
C GLU A 212 -14.80 31.01 -2.74
N PHE A 213 -13.79 30.75 -3.58
CA PHE A 213 -12.78 29.73 -3.30
C PHE A 213 -11.80 30.19 -2.21
N LEU A 214 -11.36 31.45 -2.28
CA LEU A 214 -10.51 32.05 -1.26
C LEU A 214 -11.26 32.18 0.08
N GLU A 215 -12.54 32.51 0.06
CA GLU A 215 -13.41 32.55 1.25
C GLU A 215 -13.42 31.19 1.96
N TYR A 216 -13.70 30.12 1.21
CA TYR A 216 -13.73 28.75 1.72
C TYR A 216 -12.39 28.34 2.35
N GLU A 217 -11.29 28.50 1.62
CA GLU A 217 -9.95 28.14 2.11
C GLU A 217 -9.54 29.00 3.32
N THR A 218 -9.91 30.29 3.33
CA THR A 218 -9.64 31.20 4.44
C THR A 218 -10.37 30.75 5.72
N LEU A 219 -11.64 30.39 5.62
CA LEU A 219 -12.41 29.88 6.77
C LEU A 219 -11.85 28.56 7.29
N LYS A 220 -11.46 27.66 6.39
CA LYS A 220 -10.79 26.41 6.74
C LYS A 220 -9.49 26.67 7.50
N ALA A 221 -8.66 27.60 7.03
CA ALA A 221 -7.43 28.00 7.70
C ALA A 221 -7.69 28.63 9.08
N ILE A 222 -8.65 29.57 9.18
CA ILE A 222 -9.09 30.19 10.45
C ILE A 222 -9.54 29.11 11.46
N GLY A 223 -10.26 28.10 10.98
CA GLY A 223 -10.73 26.97 11.77
C GLY A 223 -9.61 26.15 12.43
N THR A 224 -8.38 26.22 11.93
CA THR A 224 -7.22 25.54 12.55
C THR A 224 -6.68 26.27 13.79
N HIS A 225 -7.00 27.55 13.96
CA HIS A 225 -6.58 28.36 15.09
C HIS A 225 -7.48 28.11 16.31
N ALA A 226 -6.88 27.65 17.41
CA ALA A 226 -7.53 27.55 18.71
C ALA A 226 -7.43 28.90 19.44
N HIS A 227 -8.18 29.89 18.96
CA HIS A 227 -8.18 31.26 19.47
C HIS A 227 -9.62 31.77 19.66
N PRO A 228 -9.91 32.61 20.68
CA PRO A 228 -11.27 33.13 20.91
C PRO A 228 -11.88 33.83 19.69
N LYS A 229 -11.08 34.62 18.97
CA LYS A 229 -11.52 35.30 17.74
C LYS A 229 -11.93 34.36 16.62
N THR A 230 -11.39 33.13 16.57
CA THR A 230 -11.86 32.11 15.61
C THR A 230 -13.32 31.78 15.88
N ARG A 231 -13.66 31.54 17.15
CA ARG A 231 -15.02 31.22 17.57
C ARG A 231 -15.96 32.39 17.30
N GLU A 232 -15.57 33.59 17.72
CA GLU A 232 -16.38 34.81 17.54
C GLU A 232 -16.70 35.09 16.08
N LEU A 233 -15.74 34.84 15.17
CA LEU A 233 -15.96 34.97 13.73
C LEU A 233 -16.92 33.89 13.23
N LEU A 234 -16.63 32.61 13.46
CA LEU A 234 -17.42 31.50 12.93
C LEU A 234 -18.87 31.50 13.43
N GLU A 235 -19.13 31.88 14.68
CA GLU A 235 -20.49 31.98 15.23
C GLU A 235 -21.33 33.10 14.59
N LYS A 236 -20.67 34.14 14.05
CA LYS A 236 -21.32 35.30 13.42
C LYS A 236 -21.25 35.27 11.89
N TYR A 237 -20.52 34.31 11.33
CA TYR A 237 -20.28 34.25 9.90
C TYR A 237 -21.56 33.86 9.18
N THR A 238 -21.92 34.63 8.17
CA THR A 238 -23.10 34.39 7.34
C THR A 238 -22.69 34.48 5.88
N THR A 239 -23.04 33.46 5.11
CA THR A 239 -22.81 33.40 3.67
C THR A 239 -24.04 32.79 3.01
N ASN A 240 -24.23 33.03 1.72
CA ASN A 240 -25.29 32.40 0.94
C ASN A 240 -24.81 31.10 0.28
N ASP A 241 -23.51 30.86 0.23
CA ASP A 241 -22.89 29.65 -0.32
C ASP A 241 -23.11 28.46 0.63
N GLU A 242 -23.68 27.37 0.11
CA GLU A 242 -24.03 26.19 0.93
C GLU A 242 -22.79 25.42 1.39
N ASP A 243 -21.75 25.31 0.54
CA ASP A 243 -20.52 24.58 0.88
C ASP A 243 -19.79 25.27 2.03
N THR A 244 -19.77 26.60 2.03
CA THR A 244 -19.16 27.41 3.08
C THR A 244 -19.99 27.39 4.36
N LYS A 245 -21.33 27.35 4.29
CA LYS A 245 -22.19 27.12 5.47
C LYS A 245 -21.87 25.77 6.12
N GLU A 246 -21.83 24.69 5.33
CA GLU A 246 -21.53 23.34 5.83
C GLU A 246 -20.14 23.32 6.49
N LEU A 247 -19.13 23.92 5.86
CA LEU A 247 -17.78 24.04 6.44
C LEU A 247 -17.79 24.74 7.80
N VAL A 248 -18.48 25.88 7.95
CA VAL A 248 -18.53 26.63 9.21
C VAL A 248 -19.19 25.79 10.31
N GLU A 249 -20.29 25.10 10.01
CA GLU A 249 -20.94 24.19 10.94
C GLU A 249 -20.01 23.04 11.37
N GLU A 250 -19.33 22.39 10.42
CA GLU A 250 -18.36 21.34 10.70
C GLU A 250 -17.24 21.83 11.61
N LEU A 251 -16.69 23.02 11.34
CA LEU A 251 -15.63 23.61 12.16
C LEU A 251 -16.11 23.90 13.59
N LEU A 252 -17.32 24.44 13.76
CA LEU A 252 -17.92 24.67 15.07
C LEU A 252 -18.15 23.36 15.82
N VAL A 253 -18.68 22.32 15.17
CA VAL A 253 -18.92 20.99 15.77
C VAL A 253 -17.60 20.32 16.15
N LYS A 254 -16.61 20.30 15.26
CA LYS A 254 -15.27 19.75 15.51
C LYS A 254 -14.58 20.37 16.71
N ARG A 255 -14.93 21.63 17.03
CA ARG A 255 -14.40 22.38 18.17
C ARG A 255 -15.27 22.28 19.44
N GLY A 256 -16.42 21.60 19.38
CA GLY A 256 -17.37 21.49 20.48
C GLY A 256 -18.11 22.80 20.77
N TRP A 257 -18.19 23.71 19.78
CA TRP A 257 -18.90 24.98 19.86
C TRP A 257 -20.26 24.93 19.15
N GLY A 258 -20.44 24.01 18.20
CA GLY A 258 -21.69 23.77 17.48
C GLY A 258 -22.60 22.75 18.16
N LYS A 259 -23.89 22.76 17.81
CA LYS A 259 -24.82 21.70 18.19
C LYS A 259 -24.52 20.47 17.33
N THR A 260 -24.41 19.28 17.93
CA THR A 260 -24.28 18.03 17.17
C THR A 260 -25.63 17.72 16.51
N THR A 261 -25.80 18.14 15.26
CA THR A 261 -26.89 17.63 14.42
C THR A 261 -26.53 16.19 14.05
N VAL A 262 -27.08 15.24 14.81
CA VAL A 262 -27.10 13.84 14.38
C VAL A 262 -27.91 13.82 13.09
N ARG A 263 -27.26 13.65 11.93
CA ARG A 263 -27.96 13.33 10.67
C ARG A 263 -28.72 12.04 10.92
N SER A 264 -30.04 12.12 11.11
CA SER A 264 -30.92 10.95 11.06
C SER A 264 -30.90 10.46 9.61
N THR A 265 -30.10 9.44 9.32
CA THR A 265 -30.24 8.68 8.09
C THR A 265 -31.51 7.86 8.19
N ASP A 266 -32.64 8.49 7.90
CA ASP A 266 -33.91 7.81 7.70
C ASP A 266 -33.91 7.27 6.26
N HIS A 267 -33.33 6.08 6.07
CA HIS A 267 -33.50 5.32 4.84
C HIS A 267 -34.80 4.54 4.93
N SER A 268 -35.91 5.25 4.73
CA SER A 268 -37.16 4.64 4.31
C SER A 268 -37.16 4.58 2.77
N LEU A 269 -36.80 3.42 2.22
CA LEU A 269 -37.03 3.08 0.82
C LEU A 269 -38.43 2.43 0.70
N PRO A 270 -39.25 2.80 -0.30
CA PRO A 270 -40.26 1.90 -0.85
C PRO A 270 -39.63 0.81 -1.75
#